data_AF-A0A0D6L4E3-F1
#
_entry.id   AF-A0A0D6L4E3-F1
#
_cell.length_a   1.000
_cell.length_b   1.000
_cell.length_c   1.000
_cell.angle_alpha   90.00
_cell.angle_beta   90.00
_cell.angle_gamma   90.00
#
_symmetry.space_group_name_H-M   'P 1'
#
loop_
_entity.id
_entity.type
_entity.pdbx_description
1 polymer ?
#
loop_
_entity_poly.entity_id
_entity_poly.type
_entity_poly.pdbx_seq_one_letter_code
_entity_poly.pdbx_strand_id
1 'polypeptide(L)'
;MTGDMSSIERVKSSSNGGVSPWNQSRYLNIWVCNMAINFGGSEIPMLMGYATPPDGLPNWPAGAVAGLGDGVVIQYQVFGSNNPNPLNIGGQAFVVTGRTVTHEVGHYLGLRHVWGDGDCTQDDGISDTPNAASESEQDCDPSKNTCVDNIGGIDLPDMIENYMDYSAEDCQNTFTAEQMDLIRSVLENERWDLINNNQALGLLDKNILLASLHPNPANTAVTLRSNESLNGMIVISDVNGKIVRTVKSNGIETTIDIENLNNGIYQVSVEGKSGVVKLVKI
;
A
#
# COMPACT_ATOMS: atom_id res chain seq x y z
N MET A 1 10.35 22.63 -1.79
CA MET A 1 10.70 22.84 -3.22
C MET A 1 9.55 23.54 -3.94
N THR A 2 9.75 24.76 -4.46
CA THR A 2 8.80 25.44 -5.37
C THR A 2 9.22 25.20 -6.82
N GLY A 3 9.04 23.98 -7.31
CA GLY A 3 9.23 23.61 -8.72
C GLY A 3 7.88 23.33 -9.37
N ASP A 4 7.78 23.52 -10.68
CA ASP A 4 6.60 23.09 -11.44
C ASP A 4 6.53 21.55 -11.47
N MET A 5 5.59 20.98 -10.71
CA MET A 5 5.38 19.53 -10.61
C MET A 5 4.50 18.98 -11.77
N SER A 6 4.06 19.84 -12.70
CA SER A 6 3.12 19.45 -13.76
C SER A 6 3.62 18.29 -14.63
N SER A 7 4.94 18.22 -14.85
CA SER A 7 5.56 17.15 -15.64
C SER A 7 5.40 15.78 -14.99
N ILE A 8 5.65 15.68 -13.68
CA ILE A 8 5.62 14.40 -12.96
C ILE A 8 4.17 13.99 -12.61
N GLU A 9 3.26 14.96 -12.47
CA GLU A 9 1.82 14.71 -12.27
C GLU A 9 1.14 14.02 -13.47
N ARG A 10 1.75 14.03 -14.67
CA ARG A 10 1.22 13.36 -15.86
C ARG A 10 0.99 11.87 -15.65
N VAL A 11 1.72 11.22 -14.74
CA VAL A 11 1.56 9.80 -14.42
C VAL A 11 0.14 9.47 -13.93
N LYS A 12 -0.55 10.45 -13.33
CA LYS A 12 -1.90 10.32 -12.79
C LYS A 12 -3.01 10.53 -13.84
N SER A 13 -2.66 10.61 -15.13
CA SER A 13 -3.63 10.92 -16.19
C SER A 13 -3.44 10.05 -17.43
N SER A 14 -4.46 9.27 -17.78
CA SER A 14 -4.45 8.44 -18.99
C SER A 14 -4.32 9.25 -20.29
N SER A 15 -4.85 10.48 -20.34
CA SER A 15 -4.70 11.34 -21.53
C SER A 15 -3.29 11.87 -21.72
N ASN A 16 -2.48 11.87 -20.65
CA ASN A 16 -1.09 12.35 -20.67
C ASN A 16 -0.06 11.21 -20.73
N GLY A 17 -0.50 9.96 -20.95
CA GLY A 17 0.36 8.78 -21.04
C GLY A 17 0.57 8.03 -19.72
N GLY A 18 -0.09 8.47 -18.64
CA GLY A 18 -0.13 7.78 -17.35
C GLY A 18 -1.36 6.88 -17.20
N VAL A 19 -1.85 6.76 -15.96
CA VAL A 19 -3.07 6.02 -15.62
C VAL A 19 -3.92 6.89 -14.70
N SER A 20 -5.16 7.19 -15.10
CA SER A 20 -6.09 7.93 -14.25
C SER A 20 -6.39 7.17 -12.94
N PRO A 21 -6.56 7.89 -11.81
CA PRO A 21 -6.78 7.26 -10.51
C PRO A 21 -8.05 6.41 -10.49
N TRP A 22 -8.00 5.33 -9.72
CA TRP A 22 -9.21 4.70 -9.19
C TRP A 22 -9.86 5.62 -8.17
N ASN A 23 -11.12 5.34 -7.81
CA ASN A 23 -11.90 6.17 -6.89
C ASN A 23 -11.12 6.46 -5.59
N GLN A 24 -10.68 7.71 -5.41
CA GLN A 24 -9.79 8.13 -4.33
C GLN A 24 -10.46 8.10 -2.95
N SER A 25 -11.79 8.09 -2.88
CA SER A 25 -12.52 7.82 -1.63
C SER A 25 -12.50 6.33 -1.24
N ARG A 26 -11.99 5.45 -2.10
CA ARG A 26 -11.99 3.99 -1.87
C ARG A 26 -10.61 3.35 -1.93
N TYR A 27 -9.67 3.98 -2.64
CA TYR A 27 -8.36 3.44 -2.90
C TYR A 27 -7.29 4.50 -2.66
N LEU A 28 -6.27 4.15 -1.89
CA LEU A 28 -4.97 4.79 -2.02
C LEU A 28 -4.41 4.37 -3.39
N ASN A 29 -4.21 5.36 -4.26
CA ASN A 29 -3.59 5.16 -5.55
C ASN A 29 -2.08 5.33 -5.41
N ILE A 30 -1.31 4.31 -5.80
CA ILE A 30 0.15 4.35 -5.84
C ILE A 30 0.59 4.13 -7.28
N TRP A 31 1.21 5.13 -7.88
CA TRP A 31 1.80 5.03 -9.21
C TRP A 31 3.28 4.68 -9.10
N VAL A 32 3.74 3.83 -10.00
CA VAL A 32 5.15 3.45 -10.12
C VAL A 32 5.61 3.83 -11.51
N CYS A 33 6.58 4.72 -11.61
CA CYS A 33 7.06 5.23 -12.91
C CYS A 33 8.56 5.56 -12.89
N ASN A 34 9.09 5.99 -14.04
CA ASN A 34 10.43 6.54 -14.12
C ASN A 34 10.37 8.07 -14.03
N MET A 35 10.87 8.61 -12.92
CA MET A 35 11.02 10.03 -12.61
C MET A 35 12.46 10.52 -12.81
N ALA A 36 13.35 9.70 -13.41
CA ALA A 36 14.70 10.15 -13.74
C ALA A 36 14.70 11.24 -14.82
N ILE A 37 15.56 12.24 -14.62
CA ILE A 37 15.84 13.25 -15.64
C ILE A 37 17.15 12.93 -16.34
N ASN A 38 17.27 13.33 -17.61
CA ASN A 38 18.56 13.30 -18.29
C ASN A 38 19.36 14.55 -17.91
N PHE A 39 20.48 14.36 -17.23
CA PHE A 39 21.42 15.42 -16.91
C PHE A 39 22.80 15.04 -17.44
N GLY A 40 23.30 15.79 -18.43
CA GLY A 40 24.62 15.53 -19.03
C GLY A 40 24.75 14.15 -19.70
N GLY A 41 23.65 13.59 -20.22
CA GLY A 41 23.64 12.26 -20.85
C GLY A 41 23.46 11.09 -19.88
N SER A 42 23.34 11.35 -18.58
CA SER A 42 23.06 10.34 -17.55
C SER A 42 21.63 10.49 -17.02
N GLU A 43 20.94 9.38 -16.78
CA GLU A 43 19.63 9.36 -16.12
C GLU A 43 19.82 9.43 -14.61
N ILE A 44 19.30 10.47 -13.96
CA ILE A 44 19.41 10.68 -12.52
C ILE A 44 18.00 10.83 -11.95
N PRO A 45 17.56 9.92 -11.05
CA PRO A 45 16.34 10.12 -10.28
C PRO A 45 16.58 11.24 -9.26
N MET A 46 16.02 12.41 -9.51
CA MET A 46 16.07 13.54 -8.55
C MET A 46 15.08 13.37 -7.39
N LEU A 47 14.15 12.44 -7.53
CA LEU A 47 13.09 12.18 -6.57
C LEU A 47 12.85 10.68 -6.51
N MET A 48 12.84 10.12 -5.30
CA MET A 48 12.58 8.70 -5.06
C MET A 48 11.08 8.42 -4.91
N GLY A 49 10.33 9.38 -4.39
CA GLY A 49 8.89 9.35 -4.26
C GLY A 49 8.31 10.74 -3.99
N TYR A 50 7.00 10.86 -4.13
CA TYR A 50 6.27 11.97 -3.52
C TYR A 50 4.82 11.55 -3.24
N ALA A 51 4.20 12.22 -2.27
CA ALA A 51 2.81 12.06 -1.95
C ALA A 51 2.10 13.39 -1.75
N THR A 52 0.77 13.33 -1.79
CA THR A 52 -0.08 14.49 -1.52
C THR A 52 -0.75 14.30 -0.15
N PRO A 53 -0.33 15.03 0.91
CA PRO A 53 -1.05 15.05 2.18
C PRO A 53 -2.45 15.66 2.01
N PRO A 54 -3.35 15.52 2.99
CA PRO A 54 -4.56 16.33 3.04
C PRO A 54 -4.26 17.83 3.08
N ASP A 55 -5.07 18.63 2.39
CA ASP A 55 -4.93 20.09 2.40
C ASP A 55 -5.33 20.69 3.76
N GLY A 56 -4.65 21.75 4.16
CA GLY A 56 -4.99 22.52 5.36
C GLY A 56 -4.64 21.88 6.70
N LEU A 57 -3.85 20.80 6.73
CA LEU A 57 -3.33 20.25 7.99
C LEU A 57 -2.44 21.29 8.71
N PRO A 58 -2.54 21.43 10.04
CA PRO A 58 -1.88 22.49 10.79
C PRO A 58 -0.35 22.38 10.81
N ASN A 59 0.19 21.18 10.63
CA ASN A 59 1.63 20.94 10.57
C ASN A 59 2.24 21.20 9.18
N TRP A 60 1.41 21.46 8.16
CA TRP A 60 1.86 21.76 6.80
C TRP A 60 1.70 23.25 6.46
N PRO A 61 2.62 23.84 5.68
CA PRO A 61 2.46 25.21 5.21
C PRO A 61 1.26 25.34 4.25
N ALA A 62 0.61 26.50 4.29
CA ALA A 62 -0.52 26.79 3.41
C ALA A 62 -0.12 26.65 1.92
N GLY A 63 -0.93 25.91 1.15
CA GLY A 63 -0.68 25.66 -0.27
C GLY A 63 0.36 24.58 -0.56
N ALA A 64 0.78 23.78 0.43
CA ALA A 64 1.72 22.67 0.25
C ALA A 64 1.33 21.68 -0.86
N VAL A 65 0.02 21.55 -1.14
CA VAL A 65 -0.53 20.60 -2.11
C VAL A 65 -0.99 21.25 -3.42
N ALA A 66 -0.70 22.54 -3.62
CA ALA A 66 -1.17 23.28 -4.78
C ALA A 66 -0.67 22.64 -6.10
N GLY A 67 -1.62 22.21 -6.94
CA GLY A 67 -1.32 21.59 -8.24
C GLY A 67 -1.02 20.10 -8.20
N LEU A 68 -1.13 19.44 -7.04
CA LEU A 68 -0.93 18.00 -6.89
C LEU A 68 -2.25 17.24 -6.84
N GLY A 69 -2.37 16.15 -7.60
CA GLY A 69 -3.46 15.19 -7.45
C GLY A 69 -3.25 14.27 -6.25
N ASP A 70 -4.33 13.79 -5.63
CA ASP A 70 -4.24 12.89 -4.47
C ASP A 70 -3.57 11.54 -4.80
N GLY A 71 -2.78 11.03 -3.84
CA GLY A 71 -2.12 9.72 -3.87
C GLY A 71 -0.59 9.79 -3.77
N VAL A 72 0.07 8.69 -4.14
CA VAL A 72 1.52 8.49 -3.97
C VAL A 72 2.16 8.10 -5.30
N VAL A 73 3.33 8.64 -5.62
CA VAL A 73 4.11 8.28 -6.80
C VAL A 73 5.51 7.85 -6.37
N ILE A 74 5.99 6.73 -6.90
CA ILE A 74 7.26 6.10 -6.50
C ILE A 74 8.13 5.86 -7.73
N GLN A 75 9.43 6.14 -7.60
CA GLN A 75 10.43 5.78 -8.60
C GLN A 75 10.51 4.26 -8.69
N TYR A 76 10.47 3.72 -9.90
CA TYR A 76 10.31 2.28 -10.08
C TYR A 76 11.42 1.43 -9.44
N GLN A 77 12.63 1.97 -9.24
CA GLN A 77 13.78 1.26 -8.63
C GLN A 77 13.67 1.13 -7.11
N VAL A 78 12.85 1.96 -6.46
CA VAL A 78 12.72 2.00 -4.99
C VAL A 78 11.37 1.45 -4.50
N PHE A 79 10.62 0.82 -5.41
CA PHE A 79 9.35 0.20 -5.08
C PHE A 79 9.54 -1.25 -4.61
N GLY A 80 9.38 -1.48 -3.30
CA GLY A 80 9.44 -2.80 -2.68
C GLY A 80 10.85 -3.33 -2.41
N SER A 81 10.97 -4.21 -1.41
CA SER A 81 12.24 -4.80 -0.96
C SER A 81 12.81 -5.90 -1.86
N ASN A 82 12.01 -6.41 -2.80
CA ASN A 82 12.36 -7.50 -3.71
C ASN A 82 12.44 -7.04 -5.16
N ASN A 83 12.81 -5.78 -5.37
CA ASN A 83 12.87 -5.18 -6.70
C ASN A 83 14.08 -5.70 -7.49
N PRO A 84 13.90 -6.27 -8.70
CA PRO A 84 15.02 -6.75 -9.51
C PRO A 84 15.81 -5.61 -10.18
N ASN A 85 15.35 -4.36 -10.11
CA ASN A 85 15.99 -3.20 -10.71
C ASN A 85 16.69 -2.36 -9.63
N PRO A 86 18.00 -2.56 -9.38
CA PRO A 86 18.69 -1.82 -8.33
C PRO A 86 18.79 -0.32 -8.66
N LEU A 87 18.68 0.52 -7.63
CA LEU A 87 19.00 1.93 -7.73
C LEU A 87 20.52 2.10 -7.70
N ASN A 88 21.07 2.63 -8.78
CA ASN A 88 22.49 2.99 -8.88
C ASN A 88 22.62 4.44 -9.32
N ILE A 89 23.20 5.28 -8.47
CA ILE A 89 23.42 6.70 -8.77
C ILE A 89 24.91 6.98 -8.64
N GLY A 90 25.53 7.54 -9.69
CA GLY A 90 26.97 7.86 -9.68
C GLY A 90 27.89 6.63 -9.51
N GLY A 91 27.40 5.42 -9.83
CA GLY A 91 28.14 4.18 -9.62
C GLY A 91 28.06 3.61 -8.21
N GLN A 92 27.26 4.21 -7.32
CA GLN A 92 26.96 3.68 -5.99
C GLN A 92 25.59 3.00 -6.00
N ALA A 93 25.54 1.77 -5.47
CA ALA A 93 24.30 1.03 -5.27
C ALA A 93 23.66 1.46 -3.95
N PHE A 94 22.37 1.77 -3.98
CA PHE A 94 21.60 2.12 -2.79
C PHE A 94 20.90 0.88 -2.23
N VAL A 95 20.82 0.80 -0.90
CA VAL A 95 20.05 -0.24 -0.22
C VAL A 95 18.57 0.15 -0.26
N VAL A 96 17.76 -0.70 -0.87
CA VAL A 96 16.30 -0.51 -0.97
C VAL A 96 15.61 -1.66 -0.24
N THR A 97 14.97 -1.36 0.87
CA THR A 97 14.14 -2.28 1.67
C THR A 97 12.64 -1.91 1.63
N GLY A 98 12.27 -0.96 0.79
CA GLY A 98 10.89 -0.53 0.54
C GLY A 98 10.43 0.59 1.46
N ARG A 99 11.35 1.32 2.11
CA ARG A 99 11.01 2.40 3.03
C ARG A 99 10.60 3.68 2.34
N THR A 100 11.02 3.91 1.10
CA THR A 100 10.47 5.00 0.28
C THR A 100 8.94 4.93 0.23
N VAL A 101 8.36 3.73 0.02
CA VAL A 101 6.89 3.59 0.02
C VAL A 101 6.29 3.88 1.41
N THR A 102 6.95 3.44 2.49
CA THR A 102 6.52 3.73 3.86
C THR A 102 6.52 5.24 4.14
N HIS A 103 7.59 5.93 3.76
CA HIS A 103 7.77 7.37 3.87
C HIS A 103 6.67 8.14 3.14
N GLU A 104 6.47 7.85 1.85
CA GLU A 104 5.45 8.54 1.05
C GLU A 104 4.02 8.26 1.54
N VAL A 105 3.75 7.05 2.04
CA VAL A 105 2.45 6.76 2.67
C VAL A 105 2.30 7.51 4.00
N GLY A 106 3.38 7.76 4.74
CA GLY A 106 3.39 8.67 5.88
C GLY A 106 2.94 10.08 5.49
N HIS A 107 3.50 10.64 4.42
CA HIS A 107 3.05 11.93 3.85
C HIS A 107 1.60 11.89 3.39
N TYR A 108 1.18 10.85 2.66
CA TYR A 108 -0.23 10.68 2.27
C TYR A 108 -1.18 10.72 3.48
N LEU A 109 -0.73 10.20 4.62
CA LEU A 109 -1.46 10.17 5.89
C LEU A 109 -1.16 11.38 6.79
N GLY A 110 -0.56 12.44 6.24
CA GLY A 110 -0.42 13.75 6.88
C GLY A 110 0.87 14.01 7.63
N LEU A 111 1.77 13.03 7.74
CA LEU A 111 3.06 13.24 8.40
C LEU A 111 3.94 14.15 7.56
N ARG A 112 4.68 15.05 8.23
CA ARG A 112 5.69 15.90 7.62
C ARG A 112 7.08 15.32 7.86
N HIS A 113 8.08 15.79 7.11
CA HIS A 113 9.47 15.47 7.41
C HIS A 113 9.85 15.89 8.83
N VAL A 114 10.65 15.08 9.53
CA VAL A 114 11.02 15.30 10.94
C VAL A 114 11.76 16.63 11.19
N TRP A 115 12.45 17.17 10.17
CA TRP A 115 13.13 18.47 10.23
C TRP A 115 12.23 19.65 9.81
N GLY A 116 10.92 19.41 9.63
CA GLY A 116 9.94 20.45 9.31
C GLY A 116 10.21 21.20 8.00
N ASP A 117 10.91 20.59 7.03
CA ASP A 117 11.36 21.22 5.78
C ASP A 117 12.13 22.54 5.97
N GLY A 118 12.83 22.70 7.10
CA GLY A 118 13.62 23.89 7.40
C GLY A 118 14.75 23.61 8.38
N ASP A 119 15.19 24.64 9.08
CA ASP A 119 16.18 24.53 10.16
C ASP A 119 15.48 24.30 11.52
N CYS A 120 16.24 24.38 12.62
CA CYS A 120 15.72 24.26 14.00
C CYS A 120 14.64 25.27 14.40
N THR A 121 14.21 26.18 13.50
CA THR A 121 13.06 27.07 13.71
C THR A 121 11.76 26.52 13.15
N GLN A 122 11.82 25.44 12.37
CA GLN A 122 10.67 24.68 11.89
C GLN A 122 10.50 23.39 12.70
N ASP A 123 9.31 22.80 12.54
CA ASP A 123 8.87 21.64 13.30
C ASP A 123 7.91 20.82 12.44
N ASP A 124 7.86 19.50 12.65
CA ASP A 124 6.98 18.59 11.93
C ASP A 124 5.56 18.53 12.50
N GLY A 125 5.32 19.24 13.60
CA GLY A 125 4.07 19.38 14.33
C GLY A 125 3.77 18.24 15.29
N ILE A 126 4.76 17.39 15.60
CA ILE A 126 4.64 16.22 16.46
C ILE A 126 5.58 16.38 17.67
N SER A 127 5.09 16.13 18.88
CA SER A 127 5.85 16.52 20.09
C SER A 127 6.80 15.45 20.62
N ASP A 128 6.68 14.21 20.13
CA ASP A 128 7.56 13.09 20.48
C ASP A 128 8.64 12.78 19.41
N THR A 129 8.75 13.62 18.39
CA THR A 129 9.81 13.62 17.37
C THR A 129 10.84 14.71 17.71
N PRO A 130 12.10 14.34 18.02
CA PRO A 130 13.16 15.33 18.21
C PRO A 130 13.33 16.23 16.99
N ASN A 131 13.46 17.54 17.22
CA ASN A 131 13.68 18.48 16.13
C ASN A 131 15.05 18.25 15.45
N ALA A 132 15.12 18.49 14.15
CA ALA A 132 16.33 18.34 13.34
C ALA A 132 16.51 19.53 12.40
N ALA A 133 17.76 19.90 12.12
CA ALA A 133 18.09 21.08 11.30
C ALA A 133 18.02 20.80 9.79
N SER A 134 18.07 19.53 9.41
CA SER A 134 18.03 19.04 8.04
C SER A 134 17.78 17.54 8.04
N GLU A 135 17.58 17.00 6.84
CA GLU A 135 17.55 15.57 6.59
C GLU A 135 18.90 14.87 6.85
N SER A 136 18.85 13.54 6.90
CA SER A 136 20.02 12.69 7.08
C SER A 136 20.78 12.29 5.81
N GLU A 137 20.40 12.79 4.62
CA GLU A 137 21.16 12.62 3.37
C GLU A 137 21.67 11.19 3.08
N GLN A 138 20.88 10.16 3.42
CA GLN A 138 21.20 8.74 3.29
C GLN A 138 22.35 8.27 4.22
N ASP A 139 22.61 9.01 5.30
CA ASP A 139 23.46 8.60 6.41
C ASP A 139 22.69 7.72 7.42
N CYS A 140 23.44 7.07 8.32
CA CYS A 140 22.92 6.37 9.48
C CYS A 140 23.80 6.65 10.71
N ASP A 141 24.11 7.92 10.99
CA ASP A 141 24.92 8.31 12.16
C ASP A 141 24.04 8.50 13.40
N PRO A 142 24.01 7.55 14.37
CA PRO A 142 23.17 7.66 15.55
C PRO A 142 23.66 8.71 16.56
N SER A 143 24.81 9.36 16.31
CA SER A 143 25.33 10.43 17.16
C SER A 143 24.89 11.83 16.72
N LYS A 144 24.14 11.91 15.62
CA LYS A 144 23.65 13.16 15.07
C LYS A 144 22.64 13.81 16.02
N ASN A 145 22.91 15.06 16.36
CA ASN A 145 22.04 15.91 17.16
C ASN A 145 22.28 17.33 16.64
N THR A 146 21.41 17.80 15.75
CA THR A 146 21.56 19.06 15.03
C THR A 146 20.79 20.22 15.66
N CYS A 147 19.75 19.92 16.44
CA CYS A 147 18.97 20.89 17.18
C CYS A 147 18.89 20.49 18.66
N VAL A 148 18.92 21.48 19.55
CA VAL A 148 18.70 21.22 20.97
C VAL A 148 17.20 21.06 21.21
N ASP A 149 16.82 19.90 21.75
CA ASP A 149 15.44 19.63 22.17
C ASP A 149 15.32 19.55 23.71
N ASN A 150 14.09 19.47 24.19
CA ASN A 150 13.74 19.32 25.59
C ASN A 150 12.53 18.38 25.78
N ILE A 151 12.35 17.41 24.88
CA ILE A 151 11.33 16.36 25.01
C ILE A 151 11.53 15.63 26.34
N GLY A 152 10.54 15.73 27.22
CA GLY A 152 10.62 15.14 28.56
C GLY A 152 11.74 15.69 29.45
N GLY A 153 12.29 16.87 29.15
CA GLY A 153 13.41 17.46 29.90
C GLY A 153 14.80 17.01 29.42
N ILE A 154 14.89 16.34 28.27
CA ILE A 154 16.11 15.73 27.75
C ILE A 154 16.34 16.22 26.32
N ASP A 155 17.59 16.52 26.00
CA ASP A 155 18.06 16.74 24.64
C ASP A 155 18.28 15.39 23.95
N LEU A 156 17.42 15.07 22.99
CA LEU A 156 17.44 13.81 22.25
C LEU A 156 18.16 14.00 20.92
N PRO A 157 18.88 12.98 20.41
CA PRO A 157 19.48 13.05 19.08
C PRO A 157 18.42 13.10 17.98
N ASP A 158 18.85 13.50 16.78
CA ASP A 158 18.03 13.44 15.57
C ASP A 158 17.56 11.98 15.37
N MET A 159 16.27 11.79 15.10
CA MET A 159 15.65 10.47 15.03
C MET A 159 15.85 9.81 13.65
N ILE A 160 17.09 9.44 13.32
CA ILE A 160 17.48 8.86 12.02
C ILE A 160 16.74 7.55 11.69
N GLU A 161 16.21 6.85 12.69
CA GLU A 161 15.40 5.64 12.55
C GLU A 161 13.97 5.91 12.10
N ASN A 162 13.54 7.18 12.13
CA ASN A 162 12.19 7.57 11.75
C ASN A 162 11.98 7.40 10.25
N TYR A 163 10.85 6.83 9.84
CA TYR A 163 10.52 6.70 8.43
C TYR A 163 10.36 8.05 7.71
N MET A 164 10.16 9.15 8.44
CA MET A 164 10.01 10.51 7.88
C MET A 164 11.33 11.30 7.79
N ASP A 165 12.48 10.68 8.09
CA ASP A 165 13.81 11.20 7.74
C ASP A 165 14.23 10.70 6.33
N TYR A 166 15.23 11.32 5.70
CA TYR A 166 15.96 10.81 4.54
C TYR A 166 17.27 10.10 4.92
N SER A 167 17.33 9.44 6.06
CA SER A 167 18.38 8.47 6.40
C SER A 167 18.36 7.25 5.44
N ALA A 168 19.40 6.42 5.45
CA ALA A 168 19.38 5.22 4.61
C ALA A 168 18.32 4.21 5.08
N GLU A 169 17.72 3.49 4.13
CA GLU A 169 16.56 2.63 4.40
C GLU A 169 16.85 1.46 5.37
N ASP A 170 18.12 1.12 5.61
CA ASP A 170 18.55 0.05 6.53
C ASP A 170 18.67 0.49 7.99
N CYS A 171 18.69 1.79 8.30
CA CYS A 171 18.52 2.29 9.67
C CYS A 171 17.07 2.68 10.01
N GLN A 172 16.21 2.92 9.02
CA GLN A 172 14.80 3.28 9.24
C GLN A 172 13.96 2.10 9.73
N ASN A 173 13.27 2.29 10.86
CA ASN A 173 12.49 1.23 11.49
C ASN A 173 11.27 1.68 12.31
N THR A 174 10.99 2.98 12.48
CA THR A 174 9.92 3.41 13.39
C THR A 174 9.08 4.59 12.89
N PHE A 175 7.83 4.61 13.33
CA PHE A 175 7.06 5.84 13.56
C PHE A 175 6.95 6.03 15.08
N THR A 176 6.76 7.26 15.53
CA THR A 176 6.50 7.56 16.95
C THR A 176 5.03 7.33 17.30
N ALA A 177 4.68 7.45 18.59
CA ALA A 177 3.31 7.25 19.03
C ALA A 177 2.41 8.39 18.52
N GLU A 178 2.87 9.64 18.59
CA GLU A 178 2.08 10.79 18.15
C GLU A 178 2.01 10.91 16.63
N GLN A 179 3.03 10.45 15.88
CA GLN A 179 2.89 10.26 14.43
C GLN A 179 1.75 9.28 14.10
N MET A 180 1.63 8.17 14.84
CA MET A 180 0.53 7.23 14.64
C MET A 180 -0.83 7.80 15.03
N ASP A 181 -0.90 8.66 16.04
CA ASP A 181 -2.13 9.35 16.41
C ASP A 181 -2.55 10.38 15.34
N LEU A 182 -1.61 11.13 14.75
CA LEU A 182 -1.89 12.01 13.61
C LEU A 182 -2.39 11.20 12.40
N ILE A 183 -1.73 10.09 12.06
CA ILE A 183 -2.17 9.19 10.98
C ILE A 183 -3.61 8.73 11.19
N ARG A 184 -3.96 8.32 12.42
CA ARG A 184 -5.33 7.88 12.76
C ARG A 184 -6.32 9.04 12.65
N SER A 185 -5.96 10.22 13.16
CA SER A 185 -6.77 11.43 13.04
C SER A 185 -7.04 11.74 11.56
N VAL A 186 -6.03 11.63 10.69
CA VAL A 186 -6.19 11.85 9.25
C VAL A 186 -7.14 10.85 8.60
N LEU A 187 -7.05 9.58 8.99
CA LEU A 187 -7.99 8.56 8.51
C LEU A 187 -9.42 8.80 9.01
N GLU A 188 -9.59 9.35 10.21
CA GLU A 188 -10.90 9.59 10.82
C GLU A 188 -11.56 10.91 10.40
N ASN A 189 -10.80 11.86 9.87
CA ASN A 189 -11.31 13.18 9.48
C ASN A 189 -11.17 13.42 7.97
N GLU A 190 -9.96 13.65 7.46
CA GLU A 190 -9.71 14.05 6.09
C GLU A 190 -9.86 12.91 5.08
N ARG A 191 -9.59 11.68 5.51
CA ARG A 191 -9.65 10.46 4.67
C ARG A 191 -10.71 9.46 5.16
N TRP A 192 -11.77 9.97 5.79
CA TRP A 192 -12.85 9.17 6.41
C TRP A 192 -13.42 8.05 5.51
N ASP A 193 -13.63 8.34 4.23
CA ASP A 193 -14.22 7.38 3.28
C ASP A 193 -13.35 6.14 3.05
N LEU A 194 -12.03 6.22 3.26
CA LEU A 194 -11.12 5.08 3.05
C LEU A 194 -11.39 3.95 4.06
N ILE A 195 -11.70 4.32 5.30
CA ILE A 195 -11.87 3.37 6.42
C ILE A 195 -13.34 3.15 6.81
N ASN A 196 -14.27 3.98 6.32
CA ASN A 196 -15.69 3.87 6.62
C ASN A 196 -16.52 3.52 5.38
N ASN A 197 -17.39 2.51 5.50
CA ASN A 197 -18.30 2.05 4.43
C ASN A 197 -17.61 1.73 3.09
N ASN A 198 -16.30 1.45 3.11
CA ASN A 198 -15.53 1.16 1.91
C ASN A 198 -15.68 -0.31 1.48
N GLN A 199 -16.48 -0.52 0.43
CA GLN A 199 -16.70 -1.85 -0.16
C GLN A 199 -15.45 -2.44 -0.82
N ALA A 200 -14.41 -1.64 -1.11
CA ALA A 200 -13.17 -2.12 -1.71
C ALA A 200 -12.33 -2.98 -0.75
N LEU A 201 -12.56 -2.87 0.56
CA LEU A 201 -11.79 -3.60 1.56
C LEU A 201 -12.06 -5.11 1.59
N GLY A 202 -13.10 -5.63 0.92
CA GLY A 202 -13.41 -7.08 0.89
C GLY A 202 -13.75 -7.72 2.25
N LEU A 203 -13.52 -7.02 3.35
CA LEU A 203 -13.75 -7.46 4.74
C LEU A 203 -15.24 -7.46 5.12
N LEU A 204 -16.11 -7.04 4.19
CA LEU A 204 -17.56 -7.17 4.28
C LEU A 204 -18.11 -8.06 3.16
N ASP A 205 -17.47 -9.19 2.87
CA ASP A 205 -18.18 -10.28 2.18
C ASP A 205 -19.27 -10.81 3.12
N LYS A 206 -20.44 -10.17 3.12
CA LYS A 206 -21.65 -10.67 3.81
C LYS A 206 -22.13 -12.03 3.26
N ASN A 207 -21.47 -12.56 2.24
CA ASN A 207 -21.85 -13.73 1.45
C ASN A 207 -20.71 -14.77 1.34
N ILE A 208 -19.93 -15.00 2.39
CA ILE A 208 -18.91 -16.07 2.38
C ILE A 208 -19.57 -17.44 2.18
N LEU A 209 -19.00 -18.26 1.30
CA LEU A 209 -19.36 -19.67 1.14
C LEU A 209 -18.82 -20.48 2.32
N LEU A 210 -19.67 -20.74 3.31
CA LEU A 210 -19.38 -21.66 4.40
C LEU A 210 -19.87 -23.07 4.05
N ALA A 211 -19.02 -23.83 3.35
CA ALA A 211 -19.36 -25.16 2.88
C ALA A 211 -18.21 -26.17 2.99
N SER A 212 -18.58 -27.45 2.94
CA SER A 212 -17.69 -28.60 3.00
C SER A 212 -18.03 -29.59 1.88
N LEU A 213 -17.05 -30.39 1.46
CA LEU A 213 -17.20 -31.39 0.41
C LEU A 213 -16.94 -32.78 0.99
N HIS A 214 -17.90 -33.69 0.81
CA HIS A 214 -17.79 -35.07 1.29
C HIS A 214 -18.39 -36.09 0.30
N PRO A 215 -17.72 -37.23 0.04
CA PRO A 215 -16.35 -37.54 0.46
C PRO A 215 -15.33 -36.66 -0.28
N ASN A 216 -14.16 -36.45 0.32
CA ASN A 216 -13.06 -35.72 -0.31
C ASN A 216 -11.74 -36.25 0.29
N PRO A 217 -10.93 -37.02 -0.46
CA PRO A 217 -11.03 -37.29 -1.90
C PRO A 217 -12.25 -38.11 -2.36
N ALA A 218 -12.63 -38.00 -3.64
CA ALA A 218 -13.78 -38.69 -4.23
C ALA A 218 -13.49 -39.27 -5.62
N ASN A 219 -14.24 -40.31 -6.02
CA ASN A 219 -14.11 -41.00 -7.32
C ASN A 219 -15.23 -40.66 -8.32
N THR A 220 -16.50 -40.70 -7.90
CA THR A 220 -17.65 -40.60 -8.83
C THR A 220 -18.58 -39.44 -8.49
N ALA A 221 -18.74 -39.12 -7.22
CA ALA A 221 -19.57 -38.00 -6.77
C ALA A 221 -19.01 -37.40 -5.49
N VAL A 222 -19.32 -36.11 -5.28
CA VAL A 222 -19.06 -35.38 -4.05
C VAL A 222 -20.30 -34.57 -3.67
N THR A 223 -20.62 -34.51 -2.38
CA THR A 223 -21.70 -33.68 -1.85
C THR A 223 -21.12 -32.40 -1.27
N LEU A 224 -21.54 -31.26 -1.82
CA LEU A 224 -21.32 -29.94 -1.22
C LEU A 224 -22.39 -29.69 -0.17
N ARG A 225 -21.99 -29.51 1.08
CA ARG A 225 -22.87 -29.16 2.20
C ARG A 225 -22.52 -27.79 2.73
N SER A 226 -23.47 -26.87 2.72
CA SER A 226 -23.36 -25.52 3.28
C SER A 226 -24.08 -25.40 4.63
N ASN A 227 -23.89 -24.28 5.31
CA ASN A 227 -24.64 -23.91 6.52
C ASN A 227 -26.01 -23.26 6.22
N GLU A 228 -26.21 -22.76 5.00
CA GLU A 228 -27.44 -22.11 4.53
C GLU A 228 -27.87 -22.68 3.17
N SER A 229 -29.12 -22.43 2.78
CA SER A 229 -29.61 -22.84 1.46
C SER A 229 -28.91 -22.06 0.36
N LEU A 230 -28.23 -22.76 -0.55
CA LEU A 230 -27.58 -22.16 -1.70
C LEU A 230 -28.59 -21.95 -2.83
N ASN A 231 -28.62 -20.73 -3.37
CA ASN A 231 -29.43 -20.35 -4.53
C ASN A 231 -28.51 -19.78 -5.62
N GLY A 232 -27.94 -20.64 -6.46
CA GLY A 232 -27.03 -20.23 -7.53
C GLY A 232 -26.44 -21.42 -8.29
N MET A 233 -25.49 -21.13 -9.18
CA MET A 233 -24.71 -22.18 -9.82
C MET A 233 -23.46 -22.48 -8.99
N ILE A 234 -23.23 -23.75 -8.71
CA ILE A 234 -21.97 -24.28 -8.23
C ILE A 234 -21.05 -24.40 -9.44
N VAL A 235 -19.90 -23.75 -9.40
CA VAL A 235 -18.89 -23.76 -10.47
C VAL A 235 -17.69 -24.58 -10.00
N ILE A 236 -17.28 -25.54 -10.82
CA ILE A 236 -16.07 -26.33 -10.61
C ILE A 236 -15.04 -25.88 -11.65
N SER A 237 -13.91 -25.40 -11.18
CA SER A 237 -12.76 -25.03 -12.01
C SER A 237 -11.55 -25.90 -11.69
N ASP A 238 -10.69 -26.13 -12.69
CA ASP A 238 -9.37 -26.71 -12.47
C ASP A 238 -8.42 -25.70 -11.79
N VAL A 239 -7.20 -26.14 -11.48
CA VAL A 239 -6.17 -25.29 -10.82
C VAL A 239 -5.75 -24.07 -11.65
N ASN A 240 -6.04 -24.03 -12.95
CA ASN A 240 -5.76 -22.90 -13.83
C ASN A 240 -6.98 -21.96 -13.97
N GLY A 241 -8.06 -22.23 -13.23
CA GLY A 241 -9.29 -21.43 -13.29
C GLY A 241 -10.21 -21.77 -14.47
N LYS A 242 -9.91 -22.81 -15.27
CA LYS A 242 -10.80 -23.22 -16.36
C LYS A 242 -12.01 -23.92 -15.77
N ILE A 243 -13.20 -23.43 -16.10
CA ILE A 243 -14.47 -24.07 -15.70
C ILE A 243 -14.58 -25.44 -16.38
N VAL A 244 -14.72 -26.49 -15.58
CA VAL A 244 -14.86 -27.88 -16.05
C VAL A 244 -16.27 -28.41 -15.85
N ARG A 245 -17.03 -27.88 -14.87
CA ARG A 245 -18.41 -28.28 -14.62
C ARG A 245 -19.18 -27.15 -13.93
N THR A 246 -20.47 -27.09 -14.20
CA THR A 246 -21.40 -26.19 -13.50
C THR A 246 -22.65 -26.98 -13.10
N VAL A 247 -23.09 -26.84 -11.85
CA VAL A 247 -24.23 -27.58 -11.29
C VAL A 247 -25.15 -26.60 -10.58
N LYS A 248 -26.46 -26.66 -10.82
CA LYS A 248 -27.41 -25.84 -10.07
C LYS A 248 -27.47 -26.32 -8.62
N SER A 249 -27.30 -25.41 -7.65
CA SER A 249 -27.44 -25.75 -6.24
C SER A 249 -28.88 -26.15 -5.91
N ASN A 250 -29.04 -27.06 -4.95
CA ASN A 250 -30.33 -27.57 -4.49
C ASN A 250 -30.41 -27.55 -2.96
N GLY A 251 -30.70 -26.38 -2.38
CA GLY A 251 -30.84 -26.26 -0.93
C GLY A 251 -29.49 -26.27 -0.21
N ILE A 252 -29.45 -26.92 0.94
CA ILE A 252 -28.28 -26.96 1.86
C ILE A 252 -27.24 -28.00 1.39
N GLU A 253 -27.67 -29.01 0.64
CA GLU A 253 -26.80 -30.08 0.16
C GLU A 253 -27.01 -30.29 -1.34
N THR A 254 -25.93 -30.33 -2.10
CA THR A 254 -25.98 -30.64 -3.53
C THR A 254 -24.96 -31.70 -3.86
N THR A 255 -25.44 -32.85 -4.35
CA THR A 255 -24.56 -33.90 -4.88
C THR A 255 -24.14 -33.56 -6.29
N ILE A 256 -22.84 -33.57 -6.51
CA ILE A 256 -22.18 -33.23 -7.77
C ILE A 256 -21.52 -34.50 -8.27
N ASP A 257 -21.97 -34.97 -9.43
CA ASP A 257 -21.26 -36.00 -10.17
C ASP A 257 -19.90 -35.43 -10.67
N ILE A 258 -18.85 -36.23 -10.55
CA ILE A 258 -17.48 -35.91 -10.95
C ILE A 258 -16.81 -37.09 -11.68
N GLU A 259 -17.58 -38.10 -12.08
CA GLU A 259 -17.05 -39.33 -12.69
C GLU A 259 -16.25 -39.04 -13.97
N ASN A 260 -16.72 -38.07 -14.76
CA ASN A 260 -16.08 -37.66 -16.02
C ASN A 260 -14.95 -36.62 -15.86
N LEU A 261 -14.58 -36.26 -14.62
CA LEU A 261 -13.44 -35.39 -14.37
C LEU A 261 -12.15 -36.22 -14.29
N ASN A 262 -11.07 -35.69 -14.86
CA ASN A 262 -9.75 -36.27 -14.70
C ASN A 262 -9.32 -36.24 -13.22
N ASN A 263 -8.43 -37.14 -12.83
CA ASN A 263 -7.84 -37.12 -11.49
C ASN A 263 -7.04 -35.82 -11.28
N GLY A 264 -7.22 -35.18 -10.13
CA GLY A 264 -6.62 -33.87 -9.86
C GLY A 264 -7.27 -33.08 -8.73
N ILE A 265 -6.85 -31.82 -8.61
CA ILE A 265 -7.39 -30.86 -7.64
C ILE A 265 -8.29 -29.87 -8.39
N TYR A 266 -9.45 -29.59 -7.80
CA TYR A 266 -10.43 -28.65 -8.33
C TYR A 266 -10.83 -27.65 -7.26
N GLN A 267 -11.23 -26.46 -7.70
CA GLN A 267 -11.84 -25.43 -6.87
C GLN A 267 -13.34 -25.43 -7.13
N VAL A 268 -14.13 -25.39 -6.05
CA VAL A 268 -15.59 -25.34 -6.10
C VAL A 268 -16.04 -24.01 -5.51
N SER A 269 -16.70 -23.17 -6.31
CA SER A 269 -17.31 -21.91 -5.89
C SER A 269 -18.82 -21.93 -6.13
N VAL A 270 -19.54 -20.94 -5.58
CA VAL A 270 -20.98 -20.78 -5.78
C VAL A 270 -21.25 -19.35 -6.22
N GLU A 271 -21.97 -19.17 -7.33
CA GLU A 271 -22.37 -17.84 -7.81
C GLU A 271 -23.09 -17.04 -6.72
N GLY A 272 -22.70 -15.77 -6.55
CA GLY A 272 -23.25 -14.90 -5.52
C GLY A 272 -22.70 -15.13 -4.11
N LYS A 273 -21.77 -16.10 -3.93
CA LYS A 273 -21.02 -16.30 -2.69
C LYS A 273 -19.52 -16.12 -2.94
N SER A 274 -18.81 -15.60 -1.96
CA SER A 274 -17.36 -15.38 -1.99
C SER A 274 -16.64 -16.55 -1.28
N GLY A 275 -15.57 -17.06 -1.89
CA GLY A 275 -14.79 -18.19 -1.36
C GLY A 275 -14.88 -19.46 -2.21
N VAL A 276 -13.97 -20.40 -1.92
CA VAL A 276 -13.83 -21.67 -2.65
C VAL A 276 -13.63 -22.85 -1.69
N VAL A 277 -14.16 -24.01 -2.04
CA VAL A 277 -13.90 -25.29 -1.36
C VAL A 277 -13.07 -26.18 -2.27
N LYS A 278 -12.02 -26.80 -1.73
CA LYS A 278 -11.12 -27.66 -2.50
C LYS A 278 -11.71 -29.06 -2.67
N LEU A 279 -11.75 -29.56 -3.89
CA LEU A 279 -12.08 -30.94 -4.24
C LEU A 279 -10.81 -31.69 -4.69
N VAL A 280 -10.64 -32.92 -4.25
CA VAL A 280 -9.61 -33.86 -4.71
C VAL A 280 -10.29 -35.04 -5.39
N LYS A 281 -10.13 -35.13 -6.72
CA LYS A 281 -10.60 -36.27 -7.53
C LYS A 281 -9.47 -37.29 -7.64
N ILE A 282 -9.73 -38.52 -7.21
CA ILE A 282 -8.82 -39.66 -7.33
C ILE A 282 -9.40 -40.74 -8.25
#